data_AF-A0A2A4QQ77-F1
#
_entry.id   AF-A0A2A4QQ77-F1
#
_cell.length_a   1.000
_cell.length_b   1.000
_cell.length_c   1.000
_cell.angle_alpha   90.00
_cell.angle_beta   90.00
_cell.angle_gamma   90.00
#
_symmetry.space_group_name_H-M   'P 1'
#
loop_
_entity.id
_entity.type
_entity.pdbx_description
1 polymer ?
#
loop_
_entity_poly.entity_id
_entity_poly.type
_entity_poly.pdbx_seq_one_letter_code
_entity_poly.pdbx_strand_id
1 'polypeptide(L)' 'MSEQGLLDIGEDKSLLILDDDEPFRRRLARAMEKRGFVTTALDSIAAGRAF' A
#
# COMPACT_ATOMS: atom_id res chain seq x y z
N MET A 1 14.49 19.13 6.15
CA MET A 1 13.63 18.19 5.42
C MET A 1 14.18 16.81 5.71
N SER A 2 13.48 15.97 6.46
CA SER A 2 13.97 14.63 6.79
C SER A 2 14.01 13.79 5.51
N GLU A 3 15.21 13.42 5.08
CA GLU A 3 15.40 12.27 4.19
C GLU A 3 14.91 11.04 4.96
N GLN A 4 13.63 10.71 4.81
CA GLN A 4 13.15 9.39 5.16
C GLN A 4 13.78 8.43 4.16
N GLY A 5 14.97 7.91 4.50
CA GLY A 5 15.61 6.86 3.73
C GLY A 5 14.62 5.72 3.52
N LEU A 6 14.53 5.23 2.28
CA LEU A 6 13.74 4.05 1.95
C LEU A 6 14.05 2.94 2.97
N LEU A 7 12.99 2.35 3.52
CA LEU A 7 13.15 1.24 4.45
C LEU A 7 13.76 0.05 3.70
N ASP A 8 14.61 -0.72 4.38
CA ASP A 8 15.04 -2.02 3.87
C ASP A 8 13.88 -3.02 4.03
N ILE A 9 13.01 -3.05 3.01
CA ILE A 9 11.77 -3.86 2.97
C ILE A 9 12.05 -5.31 2.55
N GLY A 10 13.23 -5.60 1.99
CA GLY A 10 13.55 -6.88 1.36
C GLY A 10 13.31 -6.90 -0.16
N GLU A 11 13.49 -8.08 -0.75
CA GLU A 11 13.41 -8.30 -2.21
C GLU A 11 11.99 -8.17 -2.75
N ASP A 12 10.98 -8.63 -2.00
CA ASP A 12 9.58 -8.45 -2.32
C ASP A 12 8.99 -7.25 -1.56
N LYS A 13 8.59 -6.24 -2.33
CA LYS A 13 8.01 -4.99 -1.81
C LYS A 13 6.52 -4.91 -2.07
N SER A 14 5.89 -5.98 -2.52
CA SER A 14 4.45 -6.01 -2.78
C SER A 14 3.66 -5.84 -1.49
N LEU A 15 2.59 -5.04 -1.56
CA LEU A 15 1.69 -4.83 -0.44
C LEU A 15 0.25 -4.72 -0.93
N LEU A 16 -0.64 -5.59 -0.43
CA LEU A 16 -2.07 -5.52 -0.70
C LEU A 16 -2.79 -4.83 0.47
N ILE A 17 -3.51 -3.76 0.17
CA ILE A 17 -4.39 -3.06 1.10
C ILE A 17 -5.83 -3.36 0.72
N LEU A 18 -6.60 -3.90 1.66
CA LEU A 18 -8.02 -4.19 1.49
C LEU A 18 -8.83 -3.45 2.56
N ASP A 19 -9.62 -2.47 2.15
CA ASP A 19 -10.38 -1.61 3.05
C ASP A 19 -11.54 -0.96 2.28
N ASP A 20 -12.74 -0.86 2.83
CA ASP A 20 -13.91 -0.28 2.17
C ASP A 20 -13.98 1.26 2.26
N ASP A 21 -13.19 1.89 3.14
CA ASP A 21 -13.04 3.34 3.25
C ASP A 21 -12.05 3.88 2.21
N GLU A 22 -12.57 4.47 1.13
CA GLU A 22 -11.73 5.06 0.07
C GLU A 22 -10.78 6.16 0.59
N PRO A 23 -11.24 7.19 1.33
CA PRO A 23 -10.35 8.19 1.90
C PRO A 23 -9.18 7.59 2.71
N PHE A 24 -9.43 6.59 3.55
CA PHE A 24 -8.39 5.95 4.36
C PHE A 24 -7.45 5.10 3.49
N ARG A 25 -8.00 4.22 2.65
CA ARG A 25 -7.25 3.36 1.73
C ARG A 25 -6.27 4.16 0.86
N ARG A 26 -6.73 5.30 0.31
CA ARG A 26 -5.90 6.19 -0.51
C ARG A 26 -4.78 6.86 0.28
N ARG A 27 -5.05 7.28 1.52
CA ARG A 27 -4.00 7.86 2.40
C ARG A 27 -2.96 6.81 2.76
N LEU A 28 -3.40 5.60 3.10
CA LEU A 28 -2.52 4.50 3.47
C LEU A 28 -1.63 4.07 2.30
N ALA A 29 -2.20 3.86 1.11
CA ALA A 29 -1.44 3.49 -0.08
C ALA A 29 -0.29 4.48 -0.36
N ARG A 30 -0.60 5.79 -0.41
CA ARG A 30 0.42 6.84 -0.61
C ARG A 30 1.51 6.83 0.46
N ALA A 31 1.14 6.54 1.71
CA ALA A 31 2.09 6.47 2.80
C ALA A 31 3.03 5.27 2.66
N MET A 32 2.53 4.14 2.15
CA MET A 32 3.31 2.92 1.93
C MET A 32 4.22 3.04 0.69
N GLU A 33 3.75 3.65 -0.40
CA GLU A 33 4.58 3.97 -1.57
C GLU A 33 5.80 4.82 -1.18
N LYS A 34 5.60 5.85 -0.36
CA LYS A 34 6.69 6.68 0.18
C LYS A 34 7.70 5.92 1.03
N ARG A 35 7.29 4.79 1.62
CA ARG A 35 8.16 3.92 2.43
C ARG A 35 8.91 2.90 1.56
N GLY A 36 8.50 2.72 0.31
CA GLY A 36 9.15 1.84 -0.67
C GLY A 36 8.33 0.62 -1.08
N PHE A 37 7.06 0.52 -0.67
CA PHE A 37 6.19 -0.58 -1.09
C PHE A 37 5.60 -0.36 -2.49
N VAL A 38 5.38 -1.45 -3.21
CA VAL A 38 4.56 -1.53 -4.41
C VAL A 38 3.15 -1.92 -3.98
N THR A 39 2.30 -0.91 -3.78
CA THR A 39 0.95 -1.12 -3.26
C THR A 39 -0.07 -1.48 -4.33
N THR A 40 -0.90 -2.46 -4.00
CA THR A 40 -2.20 -2.72 -4.62
C THR A 40 -3.29 -2.40 -3.61
N ALA A 41 -4.31 -1.64 -3.99
CA ALA A 41 -5.38 -1.23 -3.09
C ALA A 41 -6.75 -1.63 -3.64
N LEU A 42 -7.49 -2.44 -2.87
CA LEU A 42 -8.80 -2.98 -3.24
C LEU A 42 -9.85 -2.58 -2.19
N ASP A 43 -11.10 -2.46 -2.62
CA ASP A 43 -12.22 -1.98 -1.80
C ASP A 43 -13.04 -3.08 -1.12
N SER A 44 -12.87 -4.33 -1.58
CA SER A 44 -13.77 -5.42 -1.21
C SER A 44 -13.10 -6.78 -1.37
N ILE A 45 -13.56 -7.76 -0.58
CA ILE A 45 -13.08 -9.14 -0.66
C ILE A 45 -13.32 -9.70 -2.07
N ALA A 46 -14.42 -9.32 -2.71
CA ALA A 46 -14.73 -9.72 -4.09
C ALA A 46 -13.63 -9.26 -5.06
N ALA A 47 -13.21 -7.99 -4.98
CA ALA A 47 -12.07 -7.49 -5.76
C ALA A 47 -10.77 -8.22 -5.39
N GLY A 48 -10.53 -8.46 -4.10
CA GLY A 48 -9.37 -9.21 -3.60
C GLY A 48 -9.24 -10.64 -4.13
N ARG A 49 -10.36 -11.33 -4.33
CA ARG A 49 -10.36 -12.69 -4.89
C ARG A 49 -10.17 -12.74 -6.41
N ALA A 50 -10.31 -11.61 -7.10
CA ALA A 50 -10.19 -11.50 -8.55
C ALA A 50 -8.84 -10.91 -9.01
N PHE A 51 -8.04 -10.41 -8.06
CA PHE A 51 -6.68 -9.92 -8.27
C PHE A 51 -5.68 -11.08 -8.30
#